data_AF-A0A257URU4-F1
#
_entry.id   AF-A0A257URU4-F1
#
_cell.length_a   1.000
_cell.length_b   1.000
_cell.length_c   1.000
_cell.angle_alpha   90.00
_cell.angle_beta   90.00
_cell.angle_gamma   90.00
#
_symmetry.space_group_name_H-M   'P 1'
#
loop_
_entity.id
_entity.type
_entity.pdbx_description
1 polymer ?
#
loop_
_entity_poly.entity_id
_entity_poly.type
_entity_poly.pdbx_seq_one_letter_code
_entity_poly.pdbx_strand_id
1 'polypeptide(L)'
;APGATVFGIVEVSGYVLDARGVARVTLLVDGAPVHDADINQPRQDVQRRYARFYGEDFPYDPGFTTSFLASNYSAGSHTLGIQVTYSNSDVAVLGTRTVTVETAINQAPIGALDSPRDPAVYGVQDYVSGVFPVVGWALDANGIRQRVSPVGCNPATDATCHVLADIEVMVDGMVVGQANYPLPRPDVANAHPDVASAFQSGFQMNLDTSTYTNGAHTISVRAWDTEGLSTVLGSRDVFFNNGYATLAPFGHIDWPMPDAHLFATSCQQGGLPSGLEYNTGNRIEWVSGWVIDQGDQLRFTGVKYVDLLLDGVLLKSTSTDCGYLSRFGMNVNCYGYDRTDILYQYPQFTADAKNSGFFFAVDVDYLLNTLGIHKGLHYLAVRVGTQDPNRPAVVIDQIPV
;
A
#
# COMPACT_ATOMS: atom_id res chain seq x y z
N ALA A 1 -2.12 -15.61 -28.97
CA ALA A 1 -3.02 -16.21 -29.99
C ALA A 1 -2.46 -17.55 -30.47
N PRO A 2 -3.23 -18.44 -31.12
CA PRO A 2 -2.66 -19.63 -31.74
C PRO A 2 -1.54 -19.26 -32.72
N GLY A 3 -0.40 -19.94 -32.62
CA GLY A 3 0.81 -19.68 -33.42
C GLY A 3 1.57 -18.40 -33.05
N ALA A 4 1.23 -17.74 -31.95
CA ALA A 4 1.96 -16.56 -31.50
C ALA A 4 3.36 -16.93 -30.98
N THR A 5 4.35 -16.11 -31.31
CA THR A 5 5.64 -16.12 -30.63
C THR A 5 5.50 -15.44 -29.25
N VAL A 6 5.99 -16.09 -28.20
CA VAL A 6 5.90 -15.64 -26.81
C VAL A 6 7.29 -15.65 -26.16
N PHE A 7 7.54 -14.71 -25.26
CA PHE A 7 8.82 -14.48 -24.58
C PHE A 7 8.55 -13.78 -23.23
N GLY A 8 9.53 -13.73 -22.34
CA GLY A 8 9.40 -13.11 -21.01
C GLY A 8 8.35 -13.77 -20.11
N ILE A 9 7.58 -12.96 -19.36
CA ILE A 9 6.43 -13.40 -18.57
C ILE A 9 5.20 -13.42 -19.49
N VAL A 10 4.72 -14.61 -19.80
CA VAL A 10 3.61 -14.83 -20.73
C VAL A 10 2.31 -14.98 -19.95
N GLU A 11 1.44 -13.96 -20.00
CA GLU A 11 0.13 -14.01 -19.39
C GLU A 11 -0.81 -14.98 -20.14
N VAL A 12 -1.53 -15.79 -19.37
CA VAL A 12 -2.57 -16.70 -19.82
C VAL A 12 -3.85 -16.39 -19.04
N SER A 13 -4.78 -15.71 -19.68
CA SER A 13 -6.06 -15.35 -19.09
C SER A 13 -7.24 -15.82 -19.96
N GLY A 14 -8.41 -15.93 -19.34
CA GLY A 14 -9.60 -16.47 -20.00
C GLY A 14 -10.82 -16.45 -19.10
N TYR A 15 -11.83 -17.24 -19.48
CA TYR A 15 -13.01 -17.49 -18.67
C TYR A 15 -13.45 -18.95 -18.83
N VAL A 16 -14.09 -19.50 -17.80
CA VAL A 16 -14.70 -20.83 -17.84
C VAL A 16 -16.09 -20.74 -17.23
N LEU A 17 -17.09 -21.27 -17.95
CA LEU A 17 -18.48 -21.31 -17.50
C LEU A 17 -18.99 -22.74 -17.55
N ASP A 18 -19.45 -23.25 -16.41
CA ASP A 18 -20.08 -24.57 -16.32
C ASP A 18 -21.10 -24.60 -15.17
N ALA A 19 -22.26 -25.25 -15.38
CA ALA A 19 -23.31 -25.36 -14.36
C ALA A 19 -22.85 -26.10 -13.10
N ARG A 20 -21.84 -26.96 -13.21
CA ARG A 20 -21.28 -27.67 -12.06
C ARG A 20 -20.49 -26.76 -11.13
N GLY A 21 -20.08 -25.57 -11.58
CA GLY A 21 -19.12 -24.72 -10.90
C GLY A 21 -17.67 -25.11 -11.20
N VAL A 22 -16.77 -24.12 -11.15
CA VAL A 22 -15.33 -24.30 -11.37
C VAL A 22 -14.65 -24.28 -10.01
N ALA A 23 -13.99 -25.39 -9.65
CA ALA A 23 -13.24 -25.49 -8.40
C ALA A 23 -11.77 -25.09 -8.58
N ARG A 24 -11.20 -25.34 -9.75
CA ARG A 24 -9.79 -25.08 -10.05
C ARG A 24 -9.53 -24.98 -11.55
N VAL A 25 -8.59 -24.12 -11.94
CA VAL A 25 -8.04 -24.04 -13.29
C VAL A 25 -6.53 -24.19 -13.16
N THR A 26 -5.93 -25.18 -13.84
CA THR A 26 -4.48 -25.44 -13.83
C THR A 26 -3.92 -25.20 -15.23
N LEU A 27 -2.84 -24.42 -15.34
CA LEU A 27 -2.13 -24.23 -16.60
C LEU A 27 -1.46 -25.53 -17.03
N LEU A 28 -1.62 -25.88 -18.31
CA LEU A 28 -0.90 -26.98 -18.95
C LEU A 28 0.06 -26.43 -20.02
N VAL A 29 1.33 -26.86 -19.96
CA VAL A 29 2.31 -26.67 -21.03
C VAL A 29 2.78 -28.05 -21.50
N ASP A 30 2.63 -28.35 -22.79
CA ASP A 30 2.90 -29.66 -23.38
C ASP A 30 2.15 -30.83 -22.71
N GLY A 31 0.94 -30.52 -22.22
CA GLY A 31 0.10 -31.46 -21.47
C GLY A 31 0.54 -31.69 -20.03
N ALA A 32 1.66 -31.13 -19.59
CA ALA A 32 2.11 -31.20 -18.21
C ALA A 32 1.51 -30.06 -17.37
N PRO A 33 0.99 -30.33 -16.16
CA PRO A 33 0.51 -29.29 -15.26
C PRO A 33 1.66 -28.45 -14.72
N VAL A 34 1.49 -27.13 -14.71
CA VAL A 34 2.50 -26.16 -14.24
C VAL A 34 2.13 -25.64 -12.84
N HIS A 35 1.07 -24.85 -12.74
CA HIS A 35 0.49 -24.35 -11.48
C HIS A 35 -0.98 -23.99 -11.68
N ASP A 36 -1.66 -23.74 -10.57
CA ASP A 36 -3.04 -23.27 -10.57
C ASP A 36 -3.10 -21.79 -10.95
N ALA A 37 -4.20 -21.41 -11.59
CA ALA A 37 -4.51 -20.03 -11.97
C ALA A 37 -5.29 -19.33 -10.85
N ASP A 38 -5.18 -18.01 -10.79
CA ASP A 38 -6.05 -17.17 -10.00
C ASP A 38 -7.43 -17.11 -10.68
N ILE A 39 -8.43 -17.75 -10.06
CA ILE A 39 -9.81 -17.83 -10.57
C ILE A 39 -10.66 -16.71 -9.99
N ASN A 40 -11.92 -16.61 -10.43
CA ASN A 40 -12.87 -15.58 -9.98
C ASN A 40 -12.42 -14.16 -10.34
N GLN A 41 -11.82 -14.02 -11.53
CA GLN A 41 -11.34 -12.73 -12.04
C GLN A 41 -12.45 -11.98 -12.79
N PRO A 42 -12.62 -10.66 -12.56
CA PRO A 42 -13.68 -9.87 -13.18
C PRO A 42 -13.67 -9.95 -14.72
N ARG A 43 -14.82 -10.28 -15.30
CA ARG A 43 -15.02 -10.34 -16.76
C ARG A 43 -16.40 -9.81 -17.14
N GLN A 44 -16.54 -8.49 -17.09
CA GLN A 44 -17.81 -7.82 -17.36
C GLN A 44 -18.33 -8.09 -18.79
N ASP A 45 -17.44 -8.29 -19.76
CA ASP A 45 -17.81 -8.68 -21.13
C ASP A 45 -18.55 -10.02 -21.16
N VAL A 46 -18.07 -10.99 -20.39
CA VAL A 46 -18.67 -12.33 -20.25
C VAL A 46 -20.00 -12.22 -19.51
N GLN A 47 -20.04 -11.46 -18.40
CA GLN A 47 -21.28 -11.22 -17.65
C GLN A 47 -22.34 -10.54 -18.50
N ARG A 48 -21.99 -9.51 -19.28
CA ARG A 48 -22.94 -8.86 -20.21
C ARG A 48 -23.44 -9.80 -21.29
N ARG A 49 -22.57 -10.65 -21.83
CA ARG A 49 -22.93 -11.62 -22.88
C ARG A 49 -23.83 -12.73 -22.35
N TYR A 50 -23.59 -13.18 -21.11
CA TYR A 50 -24.27 -14.31 -20.47
C TYR A 50 -24.96 -13.89 -19.18
N ALA A 51 -25.76 -12.82 -19.20
CA ALA A 51 -26.32 -12.13 -18.02
C ALA A 51 -27.09 -13.01 -17.02
N ARG A 52 -27.59 -14.17 -17.44
CA ARG A 52 -28.22 -15.17 -16.58
C ARG A 52 -27.71 -16.56 -16.90
N PHE A 53 -26.48 -16.83 -16.51
CA PHE A 53 -25.90 -18.15 -16.70
C PHE A 53 -26.71 -19.18 -15.90
N TYR A 54 -27.39 -20.10 -16.61
CA TYR A 54 -28.36 -21.04 -16.03
C TYR A 54 -29.56 -20.41 -15.31
N GLY A 55 -29.96 -19.20 -15.69
CA GLY A 55 -31.13 -18.53 -15.11
C GLY A 55 -30.87 -17.86 -13.76
N GLU A 56 -29.66 -18.00 -13.23
CA GLU A 56 -29.19 -17.40 -11.97
C GLU A 56 -28.22 -16.26 -12.25
N ASP A 57 -28.04 -15.38 -11.26
CA ASP A 57 -26.93 -14.43 -11.25
C ASP A 57 -25.61 -15.18 -11.03
N PHE A 58 -24.50 -14.60 -11.50
CA PHE A 58 -23.18 -15.21 -11.33
C PHE A 58 -22.81 -15.31 -9.84
N PRO A 59 -22.56 -16.52 -9.30
CA PRO A 59 -22.11 -16.65 -7.92
C PRO A 59 -20.66 -16.16 -7.74
N TYR A 60 -19.87 -16.18 -8.82
CA TYR A 60 -18.48 -15.71 -8.87
C TYR A 60 -18.17 -15.11 -10.24
N ASP A 61 -17.15 -14.25 -10.31
CA ASP A 61 -16.65 -13.74 -11.58
C ASP A 61 -16.12 -14.89 -12.47
N PRO A 62 -16.38 -14.89 -13.78
CA PRO A 62 -16.13 -16.10 -14.59
C PRO A 62 -14.70 -16.21 -15.12
N GLY A 63 -13.85 -15.22 -14.85
CA GLY A 63 -12.49 -15.15 -15.39
C GLY A 63 -11.47 -15.97 -14.59
N PHE A 64 -10.34 -16.21 -15.24
CA PHE A 64 -9.11 -16.64 -14.58
C PHE A 64 -7.91 -15.92 -15.20
N THR A 65 -6.83 -15.82 -14.44
CA THR A 65 -5.53 -15.34 -14.91
C THR A 65 -4.40 -16.17 -14.31
N THR A 66 -3.32 -16.32 -15.07
CA THR A 66 -2.07 -16.95 -14.64
C THR A 66 -0.96 -16.52 -15.61
N SER A 67 0.30 -16.84 -15.35
CA SER A 67 1.36 -16.71 -16.37
C SER A 67 2.26 -17.91 -16.44
N PHE A 68 3.20 -17.92 -17.39
CA PHE A 68 4.43 -18.70 -17.28
C PHE A 68 5.63 -17.91 -17.79
N LEU A 69 6.82 -18.21 -17.27
CA LEU A 69 8.10 -17.70 -17.77
C LEU A 69 8.54 -18.50 -18.99
N ALA A 70 8.68 -17.82 -20.13
CA ALA A 70 9.16 -18.42 -21.37
C ALA A 70 10.56 -19.05 -21.22
N SER A 71 11.40 -18.48 -20.35
CA SER A 71 12.75 -18.98 -20.05
C SER A 71 12.79 -20.36 -19.38
N ASN A 72 11.67 -20.82 -18.82
CA ASN A 72 11.55 -22.18 -18.25
C ASN A 72 11.41 -23.27 -19.34
N TYR A 73 11.23 -22.89 -20.60
CA TYR A 73 11.01 -23.79 -21.73
C TYR A 73 12.05 -23.61 -22.82
N SER A 74 12.25 -24.64 -23.65
CA SER A 74 13.13 -24.54 -24.82
C SER A 74 12.56 -23.60 -25.87
N ALA A 75 13.40 -22.91 -26.63
CA ALA A 75 12.93 -22.21 -27.82
C ALA A 75 12.29 -23.19 -28.82
N GLY A 76 11.13 -22.83 -29.38
CA GLY A 76 10.41 -23.68 -30.34
C GLY A 76 8.91 -23.80 -30.07
N SER A 77 8.28 -24.80 -30.70
CA SER A 77 6.83 -25.00 -30.62
C SER A 77 6.43 -25.70 -29.33
N HIS A 78 5.50 -25.10 -28.59
CA HIS A 78 4.89 -25.64 -27.37
C HIS A 78 3.36 -25.60 -27.47
N THR A 79 2.67 -26.45 -26.70
CA THR A 79 1.21 -26.40 -26.57
C THR A 79 0.80 -25.84 -25.22
N LEU A 80 -0.13 -24.89 -25.22
CA LEU A 80 -0.74 -24.31 -24.03
C LEU A 80 -2.19 -24.77 -23.93
N GLY A 81 -2.62 -25.22 -22.77
CA GLY A 81 -4.01 -25.53 -22.46
C GLY A 81 -4.33 -25.25 -20.99
N ILE A 82 -5.58 -25.43 -20.61
CA ILE A 82 -5.97 -25.41 -19.20
C ILE A 82 -6.64 -26.72 -18.84
N GLN A 83 -6.36 -27.22 -17.64
CA GLN A 83 -7.12 -28.29 -17.02
C GLN A 83 -8.10 -27.68 -16.02
N VAL A 84 -9.40 -27.85 -16.25
CA VAL A 84 -10.45 -27.39 -15.36
C VAL A 84 -10.88 -28.54 -14.47
N THR A 85 -10.86 -28.35 -13.15
CA THR A 85 -11.53 -29.24 -12.19
C THR A 85 -12.84 -28.58 -11.77
N TYR A 86 -13.95 -29.26 -12.01
CA TYR A 86 -15.29 -28.79 -11.64
C TYR A 86 -15.61 -29.13 -10.18
N SER A 87 -16.64 -28.52 -9.60
CA SER A 87 -17.00 -28.73 -8.19
C SER A 87 -17.46 -30.15 -7.86
N ASN A 88 -17.81 -30.96 -8.87
CA ASN A 88 -18.10 -32.38 -8.73
C ASN A 88 -16.87 -33.29 -8.96
N SER A 89 -15.66 -32.72 -9.03
CA SER A 89 -14.38 -33.38 -9.30
C SER A 89 -14.17 -33.88 -10.73
N ASP A 90 -15.11 -33.67 -11.65
CA ASP A 90 -14.87 -33.92 -13.07
C ASP A 90 -13.74 -33.02 -13.57
N VAL A 91 -13.03 -33.49 -14.61
CA VAL A 91 -11.92 -32.75 -15.22
C VAL A 91 -12.13 -32.63 -16.73
N ALA A 92 -11.80 -31.45 -17.28
CA ALA A 92 -11.73 -31.23 -18.73
C ALA A 92 -10.48 -30.44 -19.11
N VAL A 93 -9.89 -30.78 -20.26
CA VAL A 93 -8.82 -29.97 -20.87
C VAL A 93 -9.44 -29.08 -21.94
N LEU A 94 -9.24 -27.77 -21.80
CA LEU A 94 -9.85 -26.77 -22.67
C LEU A 94 -8.78 -25.84 -23.26
N GLY A 95 -9.13 -25.20 -24.38
CA GLY A 95 -8.38 -24.07 -24.91
C GLY A 95 -7.01 -24.39 -25.51
N THR A 96 -6.69 -25.67 -25.73
CA THR A 96 -5.39 -26.12 -26.26
C THR A 96 -5.03 -25.41 -27.56
N ARG A 97 -3.86 -24.79 -27.60
CA ARG A 97 -3.33 -24.07 -28.75
C ARG A 97 -1.82 -24.15 -28.78
N THR A 98 -1.24 -24.05 -29.98
CA THR A 98 0.22 -23.98 -30.13
C THR A 98 0.71 -22.54 -29.98
N VAL A 99 1.88 -22.38 -29.37
CA VAL A 99 2.68 -21.14 -29.33
C VAL A 99 4.12 -21.46 -29.70
N THR A 100 4.89 -20.43 -30.07
CA THR A 100 6.33 -20.56 -30.28
C THR A 100 7.05 -19.80 -29.18
N VAL A 101 7.77 -20.51 -28.31
CA VAL A 101 8.59 -19.91 -27.27
C VAL A 101 9.87 -19.37 -27.89
N GLU A 102 10.19 -18.11 -27.59
CA GLU A 102 11.46 -17.46 -27.86
C GLU A 102 12.12 -17.10 -26.53
N THR A 103 13.37 -17.52 -26.35
CA THR A 103 14.11 -17.38 -25.08
C THR A 103 15.20 -16.32 -25.14
N ALA A 104 15.53 -15.82 -26.33
CA ALA A 104 16.57 -14.81 -26.52
C ALA A 104 16.06 -13.36 -26.37
N ILE A 105 14.75 -13.18 -26.19
CA ILE A 105 14.11 -11.86 -26.08
C ILE A 105 13.62 -11.67 -24.65
N ASN A 106 14.08 -10.60 -23.99
CA ASN A 106 13.40 -10.07 -22.81
C ASN A 106 12.26 -9.13 -23.24
N GLN A 107 11.13 -9.23 -22.55
CA GLN A 107 10.09 -8.23 -22.68
C GLN A 107 10.46 -7.02 -21.82
N ALA A 108 9.95 -5.83 -22.14
CA ALA A 108 10.02 -4.73 -21.19
C ALA A 108 9.14 -5.02 -19.96
N PRO A 109 9.34 -4.31 -18.83
CA PRO A 109 8.55 -4.53 -17.63
C PRO A 109 7.03 -4.50 -17.89
N ILE A 110 6.32 -5.46 -17.30
CA ILE A 110 4.86 -5.49 -17.23
C ILE A 110 4.38 -4.97 -15.88
N GLY A 111 3.13 -4.55 -15.79
CA GLY A 111 2.59 -4.01 -14.54
C GLY A 111 1.30 -3.25 -14.75
N ALA A 112 0.81 -2.66 -13.67
CA ALA A 112 -0.36 -1.80 -13.68
C ALA A 112 -0.21 -0.61 -12.72
N LEU A 113 -0.91 0.48 -13.07
CA LEU A 113 -1.17 1.61 -12.20
C LEU A 113 -2.55 1.46 -11.55
N ASP A 114 -2.58 1.17 -10.25
CA ASP A 114 -3.80 0.88 -9.50
C ASP A 114 -4.45 2.15 -8.92
N SER A 115 -3.62 3.09 -8.44
CA SER A 115 -4.03 4.41 -7.98
C SER A 115 -3.15 5.48 -8.61
N PRO A 116 -3.71 6.51 -9.27
CA PRO A 116 -5.14 6.80 -9.41
C PRO A 116 -5.91 5.72 -10.18
N ARG A 117 -7.20 5.58 -9.86
CA ARG A 117 -8.08 4.59 -10.46
C ARG A 117 -8.31 4.88 -11.93
N ASP A 118 -8.43 3.82 -12.73
CA ASP A 118 -8.76 3.95 -14.15
C ASP A 118 -10.23 4.36 -14.33
N PRO A 119 -10.53 5.56 -14.87
CA PRO A 119 -11.91 5.99 -15.09
C PRO A 119 -12.65 5.12 -16.11
N ALA A 120 -11.95 4.42 -17.02
CA ALA A 120 -12.57 3.49 -17.95
C ALA A 120 -13.09 2.22 -17.25
N VAL A 121 -12.49 1.86 -16.10
CA VAL A 121 -12.89 0.69 -15.29
C VAL A 121 -13.94 1.08 -14.26
N TYR A 122 -13.72 2.19 -13.54
CA TYR A 122 -14.56 2.59 -12.41
C TYR A 122 -15.66 3.60 -12.77
N GLY A 123 -15.63 4.17 -13.97
CA GLY A 123 -16.63 5.14 -14.45
C GLY A 123 -16.54 6.52 -13.77
N VAL A 124 -15.54 6.73 -12.92
CA VAL A 124 -15.32 7.99 -12.18
C VAL A 124 -13.85 8.38 -12.24
N GLN A 125 -13.61 9.68 -12.34
CA GLN A 125 -12.27 10.26 -12.28
C GLN A 125 -11.90 10.58 -10.83
N ASP A 126 -10.63 10.37 -10.48
CA ASP A 126 -10.13 10.71 -9.15
C ASP A 126 -9.85 12.22 -9.03
N TYR A 127 -10.37 12.79 -7.94
CA TYR A 127 -9.96 14.10 -7.44
C TYR A 127 -8.84 13.90 -6.45
N VAL A 128 -7.70 14.51 -6.75
CA VAL A 128 -6.45 14.32 -6.02
C VAL A 128 -6.08 15.61 -5.30
N SER A 129 -5.60 15.51 -4.07
CA SER A 129 -5.20 16.67 -3.28
C SER A 129 -4.16 16.31 -2.23
N GLY A 130 -3.27 17.25 -1.93
CA GLY A 130 -2.21 17.06 -0.96
C GLY A 130 -1.30 15.90 -1.33
N VAL A 131 -0.94 15.11 -0.32
CA VAL A 131 -0.20 13.87 -0.48
C VAL A 131 -1.13 12.77 -0.98
N PHE A 132 -0.82 12.27 -2.18
CA PHE A 132 -1.61 11.24 -2.83
C PHE A 132 -0.78 9.99 -3.12
N PRO A 133 -1.23 8.80 -2.69
CA PRO A 133 -0.52 7.56 -2.97
C PRO A 133 -0.72 7.13 -4.42
N VAL A 134 0.37 7.18 -5.20
CA VAL A 134 0.47 6.55 -6.51
C VAL A 134 0.96 5.12 -6.30
N VAL A 135 0.09 4.14 -6.52
CA VAL A 135 0.38 2.72 -6.24
C VAL A 135 0.12 1.83 -7.44
N GLY A 136 0.82 0.71 -7.48
CA GLY A 136 0.65 -0.30 -8.51
C GLY A 136 1.59 -1.47 -8.30
N TRP A 137 1.87 -2.20 -9.38
CA TRP A 137 2.86 -3.27 -9.39
C TRP A 137 3.65 -3.28 -10.70
N ALA A 138 4.88 -3.78 -10.63
CA ALA A 138 5.79 -3.92 -11.75
C ALA A 138 6.55 -5.25 -11.67
N LEU A 139 6.68 -5.93 -12.80
CA LEU A 139 7.44 -7.16 -12.94
C LEU A 139 8.24 -7.16 -14.24
N ASP A 140 9.38 -7.81 -14.19
CA ASP A 140 10.17 -8.14 -15.36
C ASP A 140 10.82 -9.51 -15.17
N ALA A 141 11.00 -10.27 -16.25
CA ALA A 141 11.59 -11.61 -16.18
C ALA A 141 13.04 -11.58 -15.66
N ASN A 142 13.77 -10.49 -15.93
CA ASN A 142 15.15 -10.26 -15.52
C ASN A 142 15.27 -9.21 -14.40
N GLY A 143 14.13 -8.77 -13.85
CA GLY A 143 14.04 -7.89 -12.69
C GLY A 143 13.99 -6.40 -13.03
N ILE A 144 13.41 -5.63 -12.10
CA ILE A 144 13.36 -4.18 -12.16
C ILE A 144 14.73 -3.60 -11.81
N ARG A 145 15.21 -2.63 -12.60
CA ARG A 145 16.48 -1.96 -12.37
C ARG A 145 16.47 -1.21 -11.05
N GLN A 146 17.61 -1.26 -10.35
CA GLN A 146 17.88 -0.45 -9.17
C GLN A 146 18.97 0.58 -9.50
N ARG A 147 18.87 1.77 -8.92
CA ARG A 147 19.87 2.84 -9.00
C ARG A 147 20.26 3.31 -7.60
N VAL A 148 21.43 3.92 -7.48
CA VAL A 148 21.86 4.58 -6.26
C VAL A 148 21.64 6.09 -6.34
N SER A 149 21.25 6.70 -5.22
CA SER A 149 21.08 8.14 -5.08
C SER A 149 21.79 8.63 -3.81
N PRO A 150 22.65 9.66 -3.89
CA PRO A 150 23.08 10.38 -5.09
C PRO A 150 23.91 9.53 -6.07
N VAL A 151 23.96 9.92 -7.35
CA VAL A 151 24.73 9.18 -8.36
C VAL A 151 26.21 9.06 -7.95
N GLY A 152 26.73 7.84 -7.92
CA GLY A 152 28.12 7.54 -7.56
C GLY A 152 28.37 7.32 -6.06
N CYS A 153 27.35 7.41 -5.20
CA CYS A 153 27.48 7.03 -3.80
C CYS A 153 27.60 5.51 -3.62
N ASN A 154 28.20 5.10 -2.50
CA ASN A 154 28.33 3.69 -2.12
C ASN A 154 27.37 3.36 -0.96
N PRO A 155 26.32 2.54 -1.18
CA PRO A 155 25.36 2.17 -0.14
C PRO A 155 26.00 1.45 1.05
N ALA A 156 27.17 0.83 0.87
CA ALA A 156 27.87 0.12 1.93
C ALA A 156 28.63 1.05 2.90
N THR A 157 28.94 2.29 2.50
CA THR A 157 29.78 3.20 3.29
C THR A 157 29.16 4.57 3.53
N ASP A 158 28.24 5.01 2.67
CA ASP A 158 27.67 6.35 2.70
C ASP A 158 26.28 6.30 3.35
N ALA A 159 26.15 6.85 4.57
CA ALA A 159 24.90 6.85 5.32
C ALA A 159 23.73 7.60 4.64
N THR A 160 24.02 8.43 3.63
CA THR A 160 23.03 9.18 2.84
C THR A 160 22.76 8.54 1.47
N CYS A 161 23.31 7.35 1.21
CA CYS A 161 23.15 6.64 -0.04
C CYS A 161 21.96 5.71 0.02
N HIS A 162 21.06 5.84 -0.95
CA HIS A 162 19.83 5.06 -1.03
C HIS A 162 19.78 4.28 -2.33
N VAL A 163 19.35 3.03 -2.25
CA VAL A 163 19.00 2.22 -3.42
C VAL A 163 17.53 2.50 -3.74
N LEU A 164 17.27 2.94 -4.96
CA LEU A 164 15.95 3.24 -5.48
C LEU A 164 15.65 2.28 -6.63
N ALA A 165 14.43 1.73 -6.67
CA ALA A 165 13.95 1.10 -7.88
C ALA A 165 13.75 2.16 -8.96
N ASP A 166 13.96 1.78 -10.21
CA ASP A 166 13.79 2.65 -11.36
C ASP A 166 12.36 2.59 -11.90
N ILE A 167 11.45 2.99 -11.03
CA ILE A 167 10.01 3.11 -11.28
C ILE A 167 9.69 4.59 -11.14
N GLU A 168 9.66 5.28 -12.27
CA GLU A 168 9.47 6.71 -12.38
C GLU A 168 7.98 7.04 -12.32
N VAL A 169 7.58 7.87 -11.37
CA VAL A 169 6.28 8.54 -11.42
C VAL A 169 6.45 9.87 -12.16
N MET A 170 5.51 10.17 -13.03
CA MET A 170 5.50 11.37 -13.84
C MET A 170 4.17 12.11 -13.72
N VAL A 171 4.25 13.44 -13.73
CA VAL A 171 3.09 14.34 -13.85
C VAL A 171 3.28 15.15 -15.13
N ASP A 172 2.28 15.14 -16.00
CA ASP A 172 2.28 15.83 -17.31
C ASP A 172 3.52 15.50 -18.17
N GLY A 173 4.00 14.26 -18.07
CA GLY A 173 5.15 13.75 -18.82
C GLY A 173 6.53 14.07 -18.21
N MET A 174 6.58 14.80 -17.09
CA MET A 174 7.83 15.10 -16.37
C MET A 174 8.02 14.11 -15.22
N VAL A 175 9.23 13.57 -15.05
CA VAL A 175 9.56 12.69 -13.90
C VAL A 175 9.62 13.52 -12.62
N VAL A 176 8.86 13.09 -11.61
CA VAL A 176 8.71 13.81 -10.33
C VAL A 176 9.32 13.06 -9.16
N GLY A 177 9.56 11.76 -9.31
CA GLY A 177 10.16 10.93 -8.28
C GLY A 177 10.27 9.46 -8.69
N GLN A 178 10.93 8.70 -7.83
CA GLN A 178 11.01 7.24 -7.91
C GLN A 178 10.05 6.63 -6.89
N ALA A 179 9.41 5.52 -7.24
CA ALA A 179 8.56 4.80 -6.31
C ALA A 179 9.38 3.91 -5.35
N ASN A 180 8.86 3.76 -4.13
CA ASN A 180 9.32 2.76 -3.18
C ASN A 180 8.91 1.37 -3.68
N TYR A 181 9.89 0.49 -3.82
CA TYR A 181 9.75 -0.89 -4.30
C TYR A 181 10.93 -1.71 -3.75
N PRO A 182 10.74 -2.99 -3.42
CA PRO A 182 9.50 -3.75 -3.58
C PRO A 182 8.53 -3.64 -2.40
N LEU A 183 7.23 -3.78 -2.68
CA LEU A 183 6.16 -3.92 -1.68
C LEU A 183 5.36 -5.23 -1.89
N PRO A 184 4.76 -5.80 -0.82
CA PRO A 184 3.99 -7.05 -0.93
C PRO A 184 2.74 -6.94 -1.82
N ARG A 185 2.56 -7.89 -2.74
CA ARG A 185 1.39 -8.08 -3.61
C ARG A 185 1.04 -9.55 -3.75
N PRO A 186 0.32 -10.14 -2.77
CA PRO A 186 -0.08 -11.55 -2.81
C PRO A 186 -1.00 -11.87 -4.00
N ASP A 187 -1.82 -10.90 -4.42
CA ASP A 187 -2.68 -11.01 -5.60
C ASP A 187 -1.88 -11.16 -6.90
N VAL A 188 -0.82 -10.37 -7.08
CA VAL A 188 0.07 -10.48 -8.25
C VAL A 188 0.84 -11.81 -8.21
N ALA A 189 1.24 -12.29 -7.02
CA ALA A 189 1.85 -13.62 -6.87
C ALA A 189 0.92 -14.76 -7.29
N ASN A 190 -0.38 -14.66 -7.01
CA ASN A 190 -1.37 -15.65 -7.46
C ASN A 190 -1.55 -15.61 -8.99
N ALA A 191 -1.49 -14.41 -9.60
CA ALA A 191 -1.57 -14.24 -11.05
C ALA A 191 -0.27 -14.65 -11.79
N HIS A 192 0.88 -14.63 -11.10
CA HIS A 192 2.19 -14.95 -11.67
C HIS A 192 2.99 -15.95 -10.80
N PRO A 193 2.52 -17.21 -10.65
CA PRO A 193 3.06 -18.12 -9.64
C PRO A 193 4.51 -18.56 -9.86
N ASP A 194 4.99 -18.54 -11.10
CA ASP A 194 6.35 -18.98 -11.45
C ASP A 194 7.36 -17.83 -11.54
N VAL A 195 6.91 -16.59 -11.31
CA VAL A 195 7.77 -15.41 -11.23
C VAL A 195 8.17 -15.17 -9.77
N ALA A 196 9.41 -15.49 -9.42
CA ALA A 196 9.87 -15.46 -8.01
C ALA A 196 9.72 -14.07 -7.33
N SER A 197 9.79 -12.98 -8.09
CA SER A 197 9.62 -11.61 -7.60
C SER A 197 8.16 -11.16 -7.50
N ALA A 198 7.16 -11.97 -7.93
CA ALA A 198 5.76 -11.56 -8.02
C ALA A 198 5.15 -11.10 -6.69
N PHE A 199 5.49 -11.76 -5.58
CA PHE A 199 5.04 -11.32 -4.25
C PHE A 199 5.59 -9.95 -3.87
N GLN A 200 6.75 -9.57 -4.39
CA GLN A 200 7.47 -8.33 -4.12
C GLN A 200 7.39 -7.39 -5.34
N SER A 201 6.24 -7.34 -6.01
CA SER A 201 6.05 -6.56 -7.23
C SER A 201 5.45 -5.17 -6.99
N GLY A 202 4.94 -4.90 -5.78
CA GLY A 202 4.24 -3.66 -5.48
C GLY A 202 5.16 -2.45 -5.47
N PHE A 203 4.63 -1.31 -5.89
CA PHE A 203 5.29 -0.02 -5.74
C PHE A 203 4.35 1.03 -5.15
N GLN A 204 4.92 2.02 -4.47
CA GLN A 204 4.20 3.19 -3.99
C GLN A 204 5.07 4.45 -4.07
N MET A 205 4.49 5.57 -4.49
CA MET A 205 5.06 6.90 -4.29
C MET A 205 4.00 7.85 -3.75
N ASN A 206 4.32 8.54 -2.66
CA ASN A 206 3.44 9.56 -2.09
C ASN A 206 3.68 10.90 -2.79
N LEU A 207 2.88 11.20 -3.81
CA LEU A 207 2.97 12.42 -4.62
C LEU A 207 2.41 13.62 -3.85
N ASP A 208 3.22 14.64 -3.63
CA ASP A 208 2.74 15.94 -3.13
C ASP A 208 2.19 16.79 -4.27
N THR A 209 0.87 16.79 -4.40
CA THR A 209 0.17 17.55 -5.43
C THR A 209 0.04 19.03 -5.12
N SER A 210 0.32 19.47 -3.88
CA SER A 210 0.23 20.89 -3.48
C SER A 210 1.24 21.78 -4.21
N THR A 211 2.30 21.17 -4.75
CA THR A 211 3.34 21.84 -5.56
C THR A 211 2.90 22.11 -7.01
N TYR A 212 1.70 21.67 -7.41
CA TYR A 212 1.13 21.82 -8.73
C TYR A 212 -0.07 22.77 -8.72
N THR A 213 -0.38 23.35 -9.87
CA THR A 213 -1.60 24.14 -10.04
C THR A 213 -2.85 23.27 -9.89
N ASN A 214 -3.96 23.82 -9.39
CA ASN A 214 -5.24 23.11 -9.45
C ASN A 214 -5.74 23.01 -10.88
N GLY A 215 -6.35 21.88 -11.24
CA GLY A 215 -6.80 21.64 -12.60
C GLY A 215 -6.60 20.20 -13.05
N ALA A 216 -6.76 19.96 -14.35
CA ALA A 216 -6.52 18.67 -14.96
C ALA A 216 -5.02 18.40 -15.10
N HIS A 217 -4.60 17.20 -14.72
CA HIS A 217 -3.23 16.69 -14.84
C HIS A 217 -3.25 15.23 -15.29
N THR A 218 -2.13 14.76 -15.82
CA THR A 218 -1.95 13.34 -16.14
C THR A 218 -0.85 12.75 -15.28
N ILE A 219 -1.18 11.73 -14.48
CA ILE A 219 -0.21 10.93 -13.72
C ILE A 219 0.10 9.67 -14.53
N SER A 220 1.39 9.36 -14.68
CA SER A 220 1.83 8.11 -15.34
C SER A 220 3.01 7.49 -14.61
N VAL A 221 3.20 6.18 -14.79
CA VAL A 221 4.30 5.43 -14.18
C VAL A 221 5.08 4.68 -15.25
N ARG A 222 6.41 4.80 -15.25
CA ARG A 222 7.31 4.08 -16.15
C ARG A 222 8.29 3.25 -15.35
N ALA A 223 8.40 1.96 -15.67
CA ALA A 223 9.40 1.08 -15.08
C ALA A 223 10.49 0.74 -16.09
N TRP A 224 11.70 0.49 -15.58
CA TRP A 224 12.86 0.03 -16.34
C TRP A 224 13.35 -1.32 -15.83
N ASP A 225 13.75 -2.20 -16.73
CA ASP A 225 14.40 -3.46 -16.38
C ASP A 225 15.93 -3.31 -16.28
N THR A 226 16.57 -4.39 -15.82
CA THR A 226 18.03 -4.49 -15.69
C THR A 226 18.79 -4.43 -17.01
N GLU A 227 18.11 -4.62 -18.14
CA GLU A 227 18.67 -4.59 -19.50
C GLU A 227 18.50 -3.21 -20.19
N GLY A 228 17.75 -2.30 -19.56
CA GLY A 228 17.50 -0.96 -20.05
C GLY A 228 16.27 -0.83 -20.95
N LEU A 229 15.41 -1.85 -21.05
CA LEU A 229 14.08 -1.70 -21.62
C LEU A 229 13.17 -0.96 -20.62
N SER A 230 12.13 -0.32 -21.14
CA SER A 230 11.14 0.36 -20.30
C SER A 230 9.75 0.32 -20.89
N THR A 231 8.74 0.49 -20.04
CA THR A 231 7.34 0.59 -20.43
C THR A 231 6.59 1.50 -19.46
N VAL A 232 5.62 2.26 -19.98
CA VAL A 232 4.65 3.00 -19.17
C VAL A 232 3.59 2.01 -18.70
N LEU A 233 3.59 1.71 -17.39
CA LEU A 233 2.69 0.73 -16.75
C LEU A 233 1.24 1.22 -16.69
N GLY A 234 1.04 2.54 -16.76
CA GLY A 234 -0.29 3.14 -16.82
C GLY A 234 -0.23 4.66 -16.85
N SER A 235 -1.34 5.26 -17.30
CA SER A 235 -1.56 6.70 -17.34
C SER A 235 -2.99 7.01 -16.89
N ARG A 236 -3.15 8.07 -16.10
CA ARG A 236 -4.42 8.47 -15.48
C ARG A 236 -4.59 9.98 -15.57
N ASP A 237 -5.69 10.40 -16.18
CA ASP A 237 -6.12 11.78 -16.10
C ASP A 237 -6.81 11.99 -14.75
N VAL A 238 -6.38 13.01 -14.01
CA VAL A 238 -6.87 13.34 -12.67
C VAL A 238 -7.14 14.84 -12.56
N PHE A 239 -7.87 15.23 -11.51
CA PHE A 239 -8.08 16.64 -11.20
C PHE A 239 -7.47 17.00 -9.86
N PHE A 240 -6.48 17.88 -9.87
CA PHE A 240 -5.85 18.40 -8.66
C PHE A 240 -6.72 19.49 -8.04
N ASN A 241 -7.02 19.32 -6.75
CA ASN A 241 -7.82 20.24 -5.96
C ASN A 241 -7.19 20.50 -4.58
N ASN A 242 -6.12 21.28 -4.58
CA ASN A 242 -5.41 21.72 -3.40
C ASN A 242 -6.04 23.01 -2.89
N GLY A 243 -6.73 22.90 -1.76
CA GLY A 243 -7.35 24.01 -1.09
C GLY A 243 -7.18 23.87 0.41
N TYR A 244 -7.60 24.91 1.12
CA TYR A 244 -7.48 24.98 2.56
C TYR A 244 -8.05 23.74 3.27
N ALA A 245 -9.22 23.28 2.83
CA ALA A 245 -9.90 22.12 3.40
C ALA A 245 -9.24 20.77 3.06
N THR A 246 -8.48 20.67 1.96
CA THR A 246 -7.92 19.39 1.48
C THR A 246 -6.46 19.18 1.87
N LEU A 247 -5.75 20.23 2.30
CA LEU A 247 -4.34 20.18 2.74
C LEU A 247 -4.18 20.10 4.26
N ALA A 248 -4.97 19.26 4.94
CA ALA A 248 -4.85 19.07 6.39
C ALA A 248 -3.55 18.37 6.78
N PRO A 249 -2.97 18.65 7.96
CA PRO A 249 -1.92 17.80 8.48
C PRO A 249 -2.45 16.35 8.57
N PHE A 250 -1.57 15.39 8.37
CA PHE A 250 -1.91 13.98 8.32
C PHE A 250 -0.88 13.16 9.09
N GLY A 251 -1.29 12.00 9.58
CA GLY A 251 -0.45 11.16 10.43
C GLY A 251 -1.26 10.00 11.00
N HIS A 252 -0.68 9.29 11.94
CA HIS A 252 -1.25 8.07 12.48
C HIS A 252 -0.76 7.78 13.91
N ILE A 253 -1.57 7.08 14.70
CA ILE A 253 -1.22 6.49 16.00
C ILE A 253 -0.61 5.12 15.75
N ASP A 254 0.69 4.98 15.97
CA ASP A 254 1.39 3.69 15.81
C ASP A 254 1.16 2.75 17.00
N TRP A 255 0.99 3.34 18.20
CA TRP A 255 0.73 2.61 19.42
C TRP A 255 -0.18 3.41 20.35
N PRO A 256 -1.16 2.78 21.02
CA PRO A 256 -1.45 1.36 20.93
C PRO A 256 -2.13 1.00 19.60
N MET A 257 -2.21 -0.29 19.28
CA MET A 257 -3.00 -0.74 18.14
C MET A 257 -4.50 -0.52 18.42
N PRO A 258 -5.36 -0.38 17.39
CA PRO A 258 -6.80 -0.41 17.57
C PRO A 258 -7.25 -1.63 18.41
N ASP A 259 -8.23 -1.41 19.27
CA ASP A 259 -8.80 -2.39 20.22
C ASP A 259 -7.83 -2.86 21.32
N ALA A 260 -6.71 -2.16 21.51
CA ALA A 260 -5.79 -2.45 22.60
C ALA A 260 -6.35 -2.05 23.96
N HIS A 261 -6.04 -2.85 24.98
CA HIS A 261 -6.42 -2.55 26.35
C HIS A 261 -5.39 -1.64 27.03
N LEU A 262 -5.81 -0.44 27.45
CA LEU A 262 -5.02 0.36 28.38
C LEU A 262 -5.21 -0.15 29.81
N PHE A 263 -4.12 -0.55 30.49
CA PHE A 263 -4.23 -1.25 31.76
C PHE A 263 -3.37 -0.65 32.87
N ALA A 264 -3.86 -0.76 34.11
CA ALA A 264 -3.07 -0.53 35.30
C ALA A 264 -3.25 -1.63 36.33
N THR A 265 -2.16 -2.00 36.98
CA THR A 265 -2.12 -3.10 37.96
C THR A 265 -2.84 -2.80 39.27
N SER A 266 -3.26 -1.56 39.54
CA SER A 266 -4.19 -1.29 40.65
C SER A 266 -5.60 -1.83 40.37
N CYS A 267 -5.93 -2.15 39.11
CA CYS A 267 -7.16 -2.82 38.71
C CYS A 267 -7.15 -4.34 38.99
N GLN A 268 -6.73 -4.77 40.19
CA GLN A 268 -6.60 -6.19 40.59
C GLN A 268 -7.90 -7.04 40.57
N GLN A 269 -8.99 -6.51 40.02
CA GLN A 269 -10.26 -7.21 39.85
C GLN A 269 -10.35 -7.70 38.40
N GLY A 270 -9.75 -8.86 38.14
CA GLY A 270 -9.68 -9.51 36.83
C GLY A 270 -8.25 -9.93 36.51
N GLY A 271 -8.05 -11.17 36.05
CA GLY A 271 -6.72 -11.66 35.67
C GLY A 271 -6.05 -10.73 34.64
N LEU A 272 -4.72 -10.70 34.64
CA LEU A 272 -3.96 -9.94 33.63
C LEU A 272 -4.43 -10.36 32.22
N PRO A 273 -4.65 -9.41 31.29
CA PRO A 273 -4.86 -9.76 29.89
C PRO A 273 -3.78 -10.74 29.42
N SER A 274 -4.17 -11.83 28.75
CA SER A 274 -3.19 -12.83 28.31
C SER A 274 -2.26 -12.23 27.25
N GLY A 275 -0.94 -12.38 27.41
CA GLY A 275 0.04 -12.05 26.38
C GLY A 275 0.96 -10.85 26.65
N LEU A 276 0.84 -10.17 27.80
CA LEU A 276 1.77 -9.10 28.22
C LEU A 276 2.16 -9.23 29.69
N GLU A 277 3.47 -9.11 29.98
CA GLU A 277 4.05 -9.14 31.33
C GLU A 277 3.83 -7.79 32.05
N TYR A 278 2.62 -7.55 32.57
CA TYR A 278 2.41 -6.43 33.49
C TYR A 278 3.03 -6.72 34.85
N ASN A 279 4.07 -5.97 35.20
CA ASN A 279 4.64 -5.98 36.55
C ASN A 279 3.77 -5.18 37.53
N THR A 280 3.69 -5.64 38.77
CA THR A 280 3.03 -4.90 39.86
C THR A 280 3.55 -3.46 39.94
N GLY A 281 2.63 -2.49 39.90
CA GLY A 281 2.96 -1.06 39.86
C GLY A 281 3.06 -0.45 38.46
N ASN A 282 2.83 -1.23 37.40
CA ASN A 282 2.59 -0.70 36.06
C ASN A 282 1.23 0.00 36.01
N ARG A 283 1.24 1.25 35.55
CA ARG A 283 0.07 2.12 35.40
C ARG A 283 0.19 3.13 34.27
N ILE A 284 1.38 3.22 33.65
CA ILE A 284 1.65 4.13 32.55
C ILE A 284 1.55 3.32 31.28
N GLU A 285 0.65 3.75 30.40
CA GLU A 285 0.55 3.27 29.03
C GLU A 285 1.10 4.34 28.08
N TRP A 286 1.52 3.90 26.91
CA TRP A 286 2.12 4.78 25.91
C TRP A 286 1.14 5.06 24.79
N VAL A 287 1.18 6.28 24.26
CA VAL A 287 0.55 6.59 22.97
C VAL A 287 1.59 7.27 22.10
N SER A 288 1.94 6.66 20.98
CA SER A 288 2.96 7.17 20.07
C SER A 288 2.49 7.11 18.64
N GLY A 289 3.06 7.97 17.81
CA GLY A 289 2.72 8.04 16.41
C GLY A 289 3.49 9.14 15.72
N TRP A 290 2.98 9.60 14.60
CA TRP A 290 3.60 10.66 13.81
C TRP A 290 2.56 11.58 13.18
N VAL A 291 2.97 12.79 12.83
CA VAL A 291 2.19 13.74 12.04
C VAL A 291 3.10 14.63 11.20
N ILE A 292 2.65 14.94 9.99
CA ILE A 292 3.27 15.89 9.06
C ILE A 292 2.25 16.99 8.75
N ASP A 293 2.73 18.23 8.69
CA ASP A 293 2.00 19.33 8.08
C ASP A 293 2.35 19.40 6.58
N GLN A 294 1.33 19.32 5.71
CA GLN A 294 1.53 19.33 4.26
C GLN A 294 2.00 20.70 3.73
N GLY A 295 2.07 21.73 4.59
CA GLY A 295 2.72 22.99 4.24
C GLY A 295 1.95 23.78 3.20
N ASP A 296 0.65 23.96 3.41
CA ASP A 296 -0.23 24.74 2.54
C ASP A 296 0.19 26.23 2.41
N GLN A 297 1.01 26.73 3.34
CA GLN A 297 1.63 28.05 3.27
C GLN A 297 3.09 28.04 3.73
N LEU A 298 4.01 28.45 2.84
CA LEU A 298 5.46 28.53 3.12
C LEU A 298 5.85 29.37 4.35
N ARG A 299 4.97 30.25 4.83
CA ARG A 299 5.21 31.09 6.02
C ARG A 299 4.83 30.43 7.34
N PHE A 300 4.01 29.39 7.29
CA PHE A 300 3.43 28.72 8.45
C PHE A 300 3.63 27.20 8.39
N THR A 301 4.80 26.78 7.90
CA THR A 301 5.14 25.37 7.79
C THR A 301 5.33 24.72 9.16
N GLY A 302 4.72 23.56 9.34
CA GLY A 302 5.00 22.64 10.43
C GLY A 302 3.88 22.54 11.45
N VAL A 303 3.99 21.50 12.27
CA VAL A 303 3.08 21.25 13.39
C VAL A 303 3.42 22.17 14.56
N LYS A 304 2.40 22.83 15.13
CA LYS A 304 2.54 23.69 16.32
C LYS A 304 2.34 22.90 17.60
N TYR A 305 1.35 22.01 17.63
CA TYR A 305 1.09 21.14 18.77
C TYR A 305 0.34 19.89 18.33
N VAL A 306 0.49 18.85 19.13
CA VAL A 306 -0.26 17.60 19.06
C VAL A 306 -1.00 17.44 20.38
N ASP A 307 -2.31 17.24 20.31
CA ASP A 307 -3.18 16.99 21.44
C ASP A 307 -3.61 15.52 21.42
N LEU A 308 -3.44 14.85 22.55
CA LEU A 308 -4.07 13.56 22.83
C LEU A 308 -5.44 13.80 23.47
N LEU A 309 -6.48 13.24 22.86
CA LEU A 309 -7.85 13.29 23.35
C LEU A 309 -8.28 11.90 23.83
N LEU A 310 -9.11 11.87 24.88
CA LEU A 310 -9.86 10.69 25.32
C LEU A 310 -11.35 11.02 25.23
N ASP A 311 -12.09 10.26 24.41
CA ASP A 311 -13.51 10.50 24.10
C ASP A 311 -13.81 11.94 23.64
N GLY A 312 -12.89 12.51 22.86
CA GLY A 312 -12.98 13.89 22.36
C GLY A 312 -12.61 14.98 23.37
N VAL A 313 -12.28 14.62 24.62
CA VAL A 313 -11.83 15.55 25.66
C VAL A 313 -10.31 15.59 25.69
N LEU A 314 -9.73 16.78 25.80
CA LEU A 314 -8.27 16.95 25.91
C LEU A 314 -7.73 16.22 27.13
N LEU A 315 -6.84 15.25 26.88
CA LEU A 315 -6.12 14.53 27.91
C LEU A 315 -4.72 15.13 28.14
N LYS A 316 -3.97 15.38 27.06
CA LYS A 316 -2.63 15.98 27.09
C LYS A 316 -2.34 16.78 25.83
N SER A 317 -1.47 17.79 25.92
CA SER A 317 -0.95 18.55 24.78
C SER A 317 0.57 18.61 24.78
N THR A 318 1.20 18.47 23.61
CA THR A 318 2.65 18.65 23.50
C THR A 318 3.12 20.07 23.74
N SER A 319 2.20 21.04 23.68
CA SER A 319 2.50 22.45 23.96
C SER A 319 2.55 22.79 25.45
N THR A 320 1.87 22.01 26.30
CA THR A 320 1.74 22.30 27.73
C THR A 320 2.31 21.21 28.64
N ASP A 321 2.29 19.94 28.20
CA ASP A 321 2.61 18.79 29.05
C ASP A 321 3.96 18.14 28.73
N CYS A 322 4.68 18.64 27.71
CA CYS A 322 5.98 18.12 27.32
C CYS A 322 7.00 18.28 28.46
N GLY A 323 7.61 17.17 28.88
CA GLY A 323 8.56 17.18 30.00
C GLY A 323 9.31 15.87 30.18
N TYR A 324 10.35 15.91 31.01
CA TYR A 324 11.21 14.76 31.28
C TYR A 324 10.63 13.87 32.38
N LEU A 325 10.43 12.58 32.07
CA LEU A 325 10.10 11.55 33.07
C LEU A 325 11.35 10.77 33.47
N SER A 326 11.87 11.06 34.66
CA SER A 326 13.07 10.43 35.22
C SER A 326 12.99 8.90 35.30
N ARG A 327 11.80 8.34 35.57
CA ARG A 327 11.57 6.89 35.61
C ARG A 327 11.96 6.18 34.31
N PHE A 328 11.82 6.85 33.17
CA PHE A 328 12.05 6.29 31.83
C PHE A 328 13.25 6.92 31.12
N GLY A 329 13.89 7.90 31.75
CA GLY A 329 15.08 8.53 31.21
C GLY A 329 14.82 9.36 29.94
N MET A 330 13.58 9.76 29.65
CA MET A 330 13.20 10.39 28.39
C MET A 330 12.17 11.52 28.57
N ASN A 331 12.13 12.42 27.59
CA ASN A 331 11.01 13.33 27.43
C ASN A 331 9.77 12.55 27.01
N VAL A 332 8.59 12.98 27.47
CA VAL A 332 7.28 12.45 27.09
C VAL A 332 6.28 13.58 26.97
N ASN A 333 5.14 13.27 26.37
CA ASN A 333 4.11 14.22 25.96
C ASN A 333 4.71 15.30 25.06
N CYS A 334 5.67 14.92 24.20
CA CYS A 334 6.37 15.84 23.31
C CYS A 334 6.13 15.43 21.85
N TYR A 335 6.34 16.38 20.95
CA TYR A 335 6.43 16.20 19.51
C TYR A 335 7.85 16.54 19.06
N GLY A 336 8.29 16.03 17.90
CA GLY A 336 9.63 16.27 17.37
C GLY A 336 10.57 15.07 17.45
N TYR A 337 10.07 13.86 17.71
CA TYR A 337 10.92 12.66 17.73
C TYR A 337 11.29 12.22 16.31
N ASP A 338 12.51 11.70 16.17
CA ASP A 338 13.05 11.23 14.89
C ASP A 338 12.29 10.00 14.38
N ARG A 339 11.90 10.05 13.10
CA ARG A 339 11.11 9.09 12.33
C ARG A 339 11.68 8.98 10.91
N THR A 340 12.85 8.34 10.82
CA THR A 340 13.53 8.09 9.55
C THR A 340 12.73 7.19 8.60
N ASP A 341 11.89 6.31 9.16
CA ASP A 341 10.92 5.50 8.43
C ASP A 341 9.86 6.38 7.73
N ILE A 342 9.37 7.42 8.40
CA ILE A 342 8.43 8.38 7.82
C ILE A 342 9.12 9.29 6.80
N LEU A 343 10.35 9.73 7.06
CA LEU A 343 11.16 10.44 6.07
C LEU A 343 11.35 9.62 4.78
N TYR A 344 11.56 8.31 4.90
CA TYR A 344 11.69 7.43 3.73
C TYR A 344 10.39 7.34 2.93
N GLN A 345 9.23 7.35 3.59
CA GLN A 345 7.93 7.33 2.93
C GLN A 345 7.50 8.68 2.34
N TYR A 346 7.91 9.79 2.96
CA TYR A 346 7.54 11.15 2.56
C TYR A 346 8.76 12.08 2.47
N PRO A 347 9.74 11.78 1.60
CA PRO A 347 11.01 12.52 1.53
C PRO A 347 10.83 13.99 1.15
N GLN A 348 9.72 14.35 0.49
CA GLN A 348 9.41 15.71 0.08
C GLN A 348 9.23 16.69 1.25
N PHE A 349 8.85 16.21 2.45
CA PHE A 349 8.66 17.07 3.63
C PHE A 349 9.90 17.17 4.50
N THR A 350 11.00 16.49 4.14
CA THR A 350 12.33 16.65 4.73
C THR A 350 12.33 16.61 6.27
N ALA A 351 12.67 17.71 6.94
CA ALA A 351 12.75 17.80 8.38
C ALA A 351 11.39 17.60 9.08
N ASP A 352 10.27 17.94 8.45
CA ASP A 352 8.95 17.75 9.06
C ASP A 352 8.60 16.26 9.09
N ALA A 353 8.84 15.53 7.99
CA ALA A 353 8.73 14.05 7.99
C ALA A 353 9.71 13.39 8.96
N LYS A 354 10.97 13.85 8.99
CA LYS A 354 11.99 13.30 9.89
C LYS A 354 11.64 13.49 11.36
N ASN A 355 11.15 14.65 11.77
CA ASN A 355 10.86 14.95 13.18
C ASN A 355 9.35 14.86 13.48
N SER A 356 8.64 14.02 12.75
CA SER A 356 7.18 13.90 12.82
C SER A 356 6.66 13.16 14.06
N GLY A 357 7.54 12.54 14.84
CA GLY A 357 7.13 11.67 15.94
C GLY A 357 6.55 12.41 17.14
N PHE A 358 5.46 11.89 17.71
CA PHE A 358 4.96 12.25 19.04
C PHE A 358 4.97 11.04 19.98
N PHE A 359 5.06 11.32 21.28
CA PHE A 359 5.03 10.29 22.31
C PHE A 359 4.39 10.82 23.58
N PHE A 360 3.32 10.18 24.05
CA PHE A 360 2.57 10.52 25.27
C PHE A 360 2.66 9.40 26.30
N ALA A 361 2.65 9.79 27.58
CA ALA A 361 2.55 8.90 28.72
C ALA A 361 1.18 9.05 29.38
N VAL A 362 0.38 8.00 29.41
CA VAL A 362 -0.98 8.00 29.98
C VAL A 362 -0.97 7.22 31.29
N ASP A 363 -1.23 7.91 32.41
CA ASP A 363 -1.38 7.25 33.71
C ASP A 363 -2.82 6.75 33.87
N VAL A 364 -3.02 5.46 33.61
CA VAL A 364 -4.33 4.79 33.66
C VAL A 364 -4.87 4.75 35.09
N ASP A 365 -4.02 4.66 36.12
CA ASP A 365 -4.48 4.77 37.51
C ASP A 365 -5.05 6.15 37.79
N TYR A 366 -4.44 7.21 37.25
CA TYR A 366 -4.94 8.57 37.39
C TYR A 366 -6.27 8.76 36.66
N LEU A 367 -6.41 8.21 35.44
CA LEU A 367 -7.67 8.24 34.70
C LEU A 367 -8.83 7.64 35.52
N LEU A 368 -8.63 6.45 36.08
CA LEU A 368 -9.67 5.72 36.79
C LEU A 368 -9.96 6.31 38.17
N ASN A 369 -8.92 6.61 38.95
CA ASN A 369 -9.09 6.95 40.37
C ASN A 369 -9.23 8.45 40.62
N THR A 370 -8.70 9.29 39.73
CA THR A 370 -8.72 10.75 39.91
C THR A 370 -9.70 11.42 38.96
N LEU A 371 -9.67 11.06 37.67
CA LEU A 371 -10.58 11.63 36.68
C LEU A 371 -11.95 10.92 36.63
N GLY A 372 -12.08 9.77 37.29
CA GLY A 372 -13.33 9.03 37.36
C GLY A 372 -13.77 8.42 36.03
N ILE A 373 -12.82 8.19 35.11
CA ILE A 373 -13.10 7.51 33.85
C ILE A 373 -13.56 6.08 34.17
N HIS A 374 -14.69 5.68 33.59
CA HIS A 374 -15.23 4.34 33.79
C HIS A 374 -14.42 3.30 33.01
N LYS A 375 -14.55 2.03 33.38
CA LYS A 375 -13.99 0.94 32.57
C LYS A 375 -14.93 0.65 31.41
N GLY A 376 -14.40 0.44 30.21
CA GLY A 376 -15.20 0.14 29.03
C GLY A 376 -14.46 0.52 27.76
N LEU A 377 -15.22 0.59 26.66
CA LEU A 377 -14.73 1.10 25.38
C LEU A 377 -14.55 2.61 25.46
N HIS A 378 -13.36 3.07 25.11
CA HIS A 378 -13.02 4.47 24.95
C HIS A 378 -12.37 4.72 23.59
N TYR A 379 -12.23 5.98 23.23
CA TYR A 379 -11.54 6.39 22.00
C TYR A 379 -10.37 7.31 22.32
N LEU A 380 -9.18 6.91 21.89
CA LEU A 380 -8.05 7.82 21.79
C LEU A 380 -8.10 8.51 20.43
N ALA A 381 -7.92 9.83 20.43
CA ALA A 381 -7.79 10.58 19.19
C ALA A 381 -6.60 11.54 19.26
N VAL A 382 -5.97 11.79 18.11
CA VAL A 382 -4.91 12.78 17.98
C VAL A 382 -5.44 13.97 17.21
N ARG A 383 -5.42 15.15 17.85
CA ARG A 383 -5.79 16.42 17.26
C ARG A 383 -4.56 17.30 17.06
N VAL A 384 -4.43 17.92 15.90
CA VAL A 384 -3.22 18.64 15.51
C VAL A 384 -3.54 20.06 15.09
N GLY A 385 -2.79 21.01 15.66
CA GLY A 385 -2.76 22.39 15.21
C GLY A 385 -1.46 22.68 14.45
N THR A 386 -1.55 23.37 13.33
CA THR A 386 -0.38 23.80 12.55
C THR A 386 0.09 25.19 13.00
N GLN A 387 1.20 25.66 12.44
CA GLN A 387 1.70 27.02 12.69
C GLN A 387 0.80 28.10 12.07
N ASP A 388 -0.11 27.76 11.14
CA ASP A 388 -1.07 28.73 10.58
C ASP A 388 -2.14 29.07 11.63
N PRO A 389 -2.17 30.32 12.14
CA PRO A 389 -3.12 30.70 13.19
C PRO A 389 -4.58 30.70 12.71
N ASN A 390 -4.83 30.69 11.40
CA ASN A 390 -6.17 30.65 10.85
C ASN A 390 -6.68 29.22 10.68
N ARG A 391 -5.79 28.22 10.84
CA ARG A 391 -6.12 26.82 10.58
C ARG A 391 -6.75 26.19 11.80
N PRO A 392 -8.01 25.73 11.72
CA PRO A 392 -8.60 25.00 12.81
C PRO A 392 -7.82 23.70 13.01
N ALA A 393 -7.66 23.31 14.27
CA ALA A 393 -7.05 22.03 14.60
C ALA A 393 -7.93 20.88 14.10
N VAL A 394 -7.31 19.83 13.59
CA VAL A 394 -7.99 18.68 12.98
C VAL A 394 -7.67 17.40 13.74
N VAL A 395 -8.65 16.52 13.90
CA VAL A 395 -8.41 15.15 14.37
C VAL A 395 -7.87 14.36 13.17
N ILE A 396 -6.64 13.86 13.28
CA ILE A 396 -5.96 13.15 12.18
C ILE A 396 -6.14 11.64 12.26
N ASP A 397 -6.37 11.11 13.46
CA ASP A 397 -6.53 9.69 13.71
C ASP A 397 -7.30 9.46 15.01
N GLN A 398 -8.06 8.37 15.07
CA GLN A 398 -8.84 7.96 16.22
C GLN A 398 -8.98 6.43 16.26
N ILE A 399 -8.64 5.84 17.41
CA ILE A 399 -8.67 4.39 17.62
C ILE A 399 -9.52 4.03 18.86
N PRO A 400 -10.26 2.91 18.81
CA PRO A 400 -10.90 2.34 20.00
C PRO A 400 -9.84 1.71 20.93
N VAL A 401 -10.02 1.87 22.25
CA VAL A 401 -9.19 1.27 23.32
C VAL A 401 -10.01 0.82 24.53
#